data_AF-A0AAE3GT67-F1
#
_entry.id   AF-A0AAE3GT67-F1
#
_cell.length_a   1.000
_cell.length_b   1.000
_cell.length_c   1.000
_cell.angle_alpha   90.00
_cell.angle_beta   90.00
_cell.angle_gamma   90.00
#
_symmetry.space_group_name_H-M   'P 1'
#
loop_
_entity.id
_entity.type
_entity.pdbx_description
1 polymer ?
#
loop_
_entity_poly.entity_id
_entity_poly.type
_entity_poly.pdbx_seq_one_letter_code
_entity_poly.pdbx_strand_id
1 'polypeptide(L)'
;MPKSISYHAELIESLKDPSEAAIYLEVVLEEGNPKMIKKAFSNVIEARGGFSFVSQDVQVNFTKLEEKLQETGEIEFNILRKLLESLGLKVGLMVMAS
;
A
#
# COMPACT_ATOMS: atom_id res chain seq x y z
N MET A 1 -17.88 1.63 -22.91
CA MET A 1 -16.57 1.84 -22.26
C MET A 1 -16.34 0.70 -21.26
N PRO A 2 -15.20 0.00 -21.27
CA PRO A 2 -14.91 -0.98 -20.25
C PRO A 2 -14.72 -0.23 -18.92
N LYS A 3 -15.69 -0.37 -18.00
CA LYS A 3 -15.74 0.41 -16.76
C LYS A 3 -14.51 0.24 -15.87
N SER A 4 -13.76 -0.87 -15.99
CA SER A 4 -12.63 -1.17 -15.11
C SER A 4 -11.35 -0.39 -15.43
N ILE A 5 -11.09 -0.04 -16.70
CA ILE A 5 -9.89 0.73 -17.08
C ILE A 5 -10.02 2.17 -16.55
N SER A 6 -11.24 2.74 -16.56
CA SER A 6 -11.52 4.06 -15.98
C SER A 6 -11.26 4.05 -14.48
N TYR A 7 -11.82 3.07 -13.76
CA TYR A 7 -11.72 3.02 -12.31
C TYR A 7 -10.29 2.84 -11.79
N HIS A 8 -9.49 1.94 -12.39
CA HIS A 8 -8.10 1.78 -11.97
C HIS A 8 -7.27 3.04 -12.28
N ALA A 9 -7.44 3.63 -13.46
CA ALA A 9 -6.74 4.87 -13.80
C ALA A 9 -7.10 6.03 -12.86
N GLU A 10 -8.39 6.20 -12.53
CA GLU A 10 -8.87 7.20 -11.56
C GLU A 10 -8.28 6.95 -10.17
N LEU A 11 -8.23 5.70 -9.71
CA LEU A 11 -7.60 5.33 -8.46
C LEU A 11 -6.11 5.68 -8.46
N ILE A 12 -5.36 5.26 -9.48
CA ILE A 12 -3.92 5.55 -9.57
C ILE A 12 -3.65 7.05 -9.62
N GLU A 13 -4.50 7.83 -10.30
CA GLU A 13 -4.40 9.29 -10.30
C GLU A 13 -4.62 9.88 -8.90
N SER A 14 -5.64 9.43 -8.18
CA SER A 14 -5.92 9.87 -6.80
C SER A 14 -4.75 9.57 -5.85
N LEU A 15 -4.19 8.35 -5.94
CA LEU A 15 -3.10 7.89 -5.08
C LEU A 15 -1.76 8.63 -5.29
N LYS A 16 -1.66 9.52 -6.28
CA LYS A 16 -0.53 10.44 -6.39
C LYS A 16 -0.50 11.45 -5.24
N ASP A 17 -1.66 11.80 -4.67
CA ASP A 17 -1.75 12.55 -3.42
C ASP A 17 -1.36 11.63 -2.25
N PRO A 18 -0.30 11.95 -1.48
CA PRO A 18 0.09 11.15 -0.33
C PRO A 18 -1.00 11.00 0.74
N SER A 19 -1.93 11.96 0.85
CA SER A 19 -3.03 11.92 1.81
C SER A 19 -4.07 10.88 1.42
N GLU A 20 -4.44 10.82 0.14
CA GLU A 20 -5.33 9.80 -0.42
C GLU A 20 -4.69 8.41 -0.33
N ALA A 21 -3.37 8.30 -0.61
CA ALA A 21 -2.63 7.05 -0.44
C ALA A 21 -2.61 6.57 1.02
N ALA A 22 -2.49 7.48 1.99
CA ALA A 22 -2.53 7.14 3.41
C ALA A 22 -3.90 6.60 3.82
N ILE A 23 -4.98 7.29 3.46
CA ILE A 23 -6.37 6.87 3.74
C ILE A 23 -6.66 5.51 3.08
N TYR A 24 -6.24 5.33 1.83
CA TYR A 24 -6.45 4.08 1.12
C TYR A 24 -5.73 2.89 1.78
N LEU A 25 -4.46 3.08 2.21
CA LEU A 25 -3.72 2.05 2.93
C LEU A 25 -4.29 1.79 4.33
N GLU A 26 -4.75 2.83 5.03
CA GLU A 26 -5.39 2.71 6.34
C GLU A 26 -6.61 1.78 6.29
N VAL A 27 -7.56 2.06 5.38
CA VAL A 27 -8.78 1.25 5.21
C VAL A 27 -8.44 -0.21 4.95
N VAL A 28 -7.48 -0.46 4.05
CA VAL A 28 -7.10 -1.84 3.68
C VAL A 28 -6.37 -2.56 4.81
N LEU A 29 -5.56 -1.85 5.60
CA LEU A 29 -4.87 -2.41 6.76
C LEU A 29 -5.86 -2.71 7.90
N GLU A 30 -6.89 -1.88 8.09
CA GLU A 30 -7.96 -2.12 9.07
C GLU A 30 -8.79 -3.37 8.72
N GLU A 31 -9.14 -3.57 7.45
CA GLU A 31 -9.84 -4.77 6.98
C GLU A 31 -9.00 -6.05 7.12
N GLY A 32 -7.66 -5.93 7.13
CA GLY A 32 -6.74 -7.03 7.39
C GLY A 32 -6.68 -8.12 6.31
N ASN A 33 -7.24 -7.91 5.12
CA ASN A 33 -7.24 -8.93 4.05
C ASN A 33 -5.87 -8.99 3.33
N PRO A 34 -5.09 -10.09 3.41
CA PRO A 34 -3.74 -10.15 2.86
C PRO A 34 -3.64 -9.83 1.37
N LYS A 35 -4.63 -10.27 0.57
CA LYS A 35 -4.65 -10.02 -0.88
C LYS A 35 -4.92 -8.55 -1.18
N MET A 36 -5.79 -7.92 -0.41
CA MET A 36 -6.10 -6.49 -0.56
C MET A 36 -4.91 -5.63 -0.12
N ILE A 37 -4.25 -5.98 0.98
CA ILE A 37 -3.04 -5.28 1.47
C ILE A 37 -1.95 -5.27 0.39
N LYS A 38 -1.60 -6.44 -0.15
CA LYS A 38 -0.64 -6.54 -1.26
C LYS A 38 -1.04 -5.65 -2.44
N LYS A 39 -2.30 -5.72 -2.85
CA LYS A 39 -2.82 -4.93 -3.98
C LYS A 39 -2.76 -3.44 -3.70
N ALA A 40 -3.08 -3.01 -2.49
CA ALA A 40 -3.07 -1.61 -2.11
C ALA A 40 -1.67 -1.00 -2.16
N PHE A 41 -0.67 -1.69 -1.60
CA PHE A 41 0.73 -1.27 -1.71
C PHE A 41 1.20 -1.26 -3.16
N SER A 42 0.82 -2.24 -3.98
CA SER A 42 1.13 -2.25 -5.41
C SER A 42 0.55 -1.03 -6.13
N ASN A 43 -0.70 -0.65 -5.85
CA ASN A 43 -1.33 0.52 -6.45
C ASN A 43 -0.63 1.82 -6.02
N VAL A 44 -0.24 1.95 -4.75
CA VAL A 44 0.51 3.12 -4.28
C VAL A 44 1.88 3.20 -4.97
N ILE A 45 2.58 2.08 -5.14
CA ILE A 45 3.85 2.03 -5.88
C ILE A 45 3.63 2.41 -7.36
N GLU A 46 2.57 1.91 -7.99
CA GLU A 46 2.18 2.28 -9.36
C GLU A 46 1.93 3.79 -9.50
N ALA A 47 1.21 4.39 -8.55
CA ALA A 47 0.97 5.84 -8.51
C ALA A 47 2.27 6.67 -8.36
N ARG A 48 3.33 6.09 -7.78
CA ARG A 48 4.68 6.68 -7.73
C ARG A 48 5.49 6.51 -9.03
N GLY A 49 4.88 5.99 -10.10
CA GLY A 49 5.54 5.68 -11.36
C GLY A 49 5.91 4.21 -11.51
N GLY A 50 5.63 3.36 -10.51
CA GLY A 50 5.90 1.93 -10.54
C GLY A 50 7.27 1.54 -9.99
N PHE A 51 7.54 0.22 -9.99
CA PHE A 51 8.75 -0.35 -9.38
C PHE A 51 10.06 0.19 -9.95
N SER A 52 10.07 0.65 -11.21
CA SER A 52 11.26 1.24 -11.84
C SER A 52 11.62 2.63 -11.32
N PHE A 53 10.71 3.31 -10.62
CA PHE A 53 10.87 4.69 -10.16
C PHE A 53 10.98 4.84 -8.64
N VAL A 54 10.63 3.79 -7.88
CA VAL A 54 10.79 3.77 -6.43
C VAL A 54 12.20 3.32 -6.02
N SER A 55 12.60 3.68 -4.79
CA SER A 55 13.90 3.28 -4.25
C SER A 55 14.03 1.76 -4.12
N GLN A 56 15.27 1.27 -4.08
CA GLN A 56 15.56 -0.15 -3.82
C GLN A 56 14.97 -0.61 -2.48
N ASP A 57 14.92 0.26 -1.48
CA ASP A 57 14.31 -0.06 -0.18
C ASP A 57 12.80 -0.32 -0.29
N VAL A 58 12.08 0.43 -1.13
CA VAL A 58 10.66 0.14 -1.39
C VAL A 58 10.52 -1.25 -2.01
N GLN A 59 11.32 -1.58 -3.02
CA GLN A 59 11.26 -2.87 -3.70
C GLN A 59 11.53 -4.03 -2.74
N VAL A 60 12.63 -3.95 -1.97
CA VAL A 60 13.04 -5.00 -1.02
C VAL A 60 12.00 -5.18 0.09
N ASN A 61 11.52 -4.10 0.70
CA ASN A 61 10.54 -4.22 1.79
C ASN A 61 9.17 -4.68 1.27
N PHE A 62 8.77 -4.27 0.06
CA PHE A 62 7.53 -4.75 -0.55
C PHE A 62 7.61 -6.25 -0.87
N THR A 63 8.71 -6.74 -1.46
CA THR A 63 8.88 -8.18 -1.72
C THR A 63 8.79 -8.99 -0.42
N LYS A 64 9.46 -8.56 0.65
CA LYS A 64 9.38 -9.25 1.95
C LYS A 64 7.97 -9.22 2.55
N LEU A 65 7.24 -8.11 2.39
CA LEU A 65 5.85 -8.02 2.81
C LEU A 65 4.99 -9.04 2.06
N GLU A 66 5.14 -9.13 0.73
CA GLU A 66 4.41 -10.09 -0.09
C GLU A 66 4.70 -11.53 0.30
N GLU A 67 5.98 -11.87 0.53
CA GLU A 67 6.41 -13.20 1.00
C GLU A 67 5.72 -13.55 2.31
N LYS A 68 5.75 -12.65 3.31
CA LYS A 68 5.12 -12.88 4.62
C LYS A 68 3.61 -13.03 4.54
N LEU A 69 2.94 -12.16 3.77
CA LEU A 69 1.50 -12.26 3.53
C LEU A 69 1.11 -13.57 2.85
N GLN A 70 1.97 -14.13 1.98
CA GLN A 70 1.73 -15.42 1.34
C GLN A 70 2.00 -16.60 2.27
N GLU A 71 3.05 -16.53 3.09
CA GLU A 71 3.47 -17.60 4.01
C GLU A 71 2.52 -17.75 5.19
N THR A 72 2.20 -16.65 5.88
CA THR A 72 1.48 -16.68 7.17
C THR A 72 0.18 -15.90 7.14
N GLY A 73 -0.04 -15.04 6.13
CA GLY A 73 -1.16 -14.10 6.12
C GLY A 73 -0.96 -12.93 7.08
N GLU A 74 0.22 -12.81 7.70
CA GLU A 74 0.52 -11.77 8.69
C GLU A 74 1.44 -10.70 8.11
N ILE A 75 1.38 -9.51 8.72
CA ILE A 75 2.31 -8.42 8.43
C ILE A 75 3.36 -8.35 9.54
N GLU A 76 4.64 -8.43 9.17
CA GLU A 76 5.71 -8.11 10.11
C GLU A 76 5.82 -6.59 10.28
N PHE A 77 5.68 -6.10 11.52
CA PHE A 77 5.68 -4.67 11.84
C PHE A 77 6.93 -3.93 11.32
N ASN A 78 8.11 -4.52 11.44
CA ASN A 78 9.35 -3.87 10.98
C ASN A 78 9.41 -3.70 9.47
N ILE A 79 8.89 -4.67 8.71
CA ILE A 79 8.80 -4.60 7.25
C ILE A 79 7.80 -3.51 6.86
N LEU A 80 6.60 -3.53 7.48
CA LEU A 80 5.57 -2.52 7.26
C LEU A 80 6.08 -1.10 7.52
N ARG A 81 6.68 -0.87 8.69
CA ARG A 81 7.19 0.45 9.08
C ARG A 81 8.21 0.98 8.08
N LYS A 82 9.20 0.16 7.68
CA LYS A 82 10.23 0.55 6.71
C LYS A 82 9.65 0.82 5.33
N LEU A 83 8.68 0.03 4.89
CA LEU A 83 8.01 0.24 3.62
C LEU A 83 7.25 1.56 3.63
N LEU A 84 6.47 1.84 4.69
CA LEU A 84 5.75 3.10 4.84
C LEU A 84 6.72 4.29 4.85
N GLU A 85 7.80 4.24 5.63
CA GLU A 85 8.82 5.30 5.68
C GLU A 85 9.42 5.57 4.29
N SER A 86 9.69 4.51 3.53
CA SER A 86 10.23 4.62 2.16
C SER A 86 9.22 5.21 1.16
N LEU A 87 7.93 5.14 1.46
CA LEU A 87 6.84 5.76 0.70
C LEU A 87 6.48 7.18 1.19
N GLY A 88 7.21 7.69 2.19
CA GLY A 88 6.93 9.00 2.82
C GLY A 88 5.77 8.98 3.82
N LEU A 89 5.40 7.80 4.31
CA LEU A 89 4.29 7.56 5.24
C LEU A 89 4.80 7.07 6.60
N LYS A 90 3.93 7.07 7.60
CA LYS A 90 4.22 6.52 8.94
C LYS A 90 2.96 5.91 9.54
N VAL A 91 3.14 4.97 10.47
CA VAL A 91 2.03 4.43 11.28
C VAL A 91 1.51 5.52 12.22
N GLY A 92 0.19 5.68 12.28
CA GLY A 92 -0.53 6.55 13.21
C GLY A 92 -1.53 5.76 14.04
N LEU A 93 -2.00 6.34 15.14
CA LEU A 93 -3.07 5.78 15.97
C LEU A 93 -4.31 6.66 15.83
N MET A 94 -5.48 6.03 15.71
CA MET A 94 -6.78 6.69 15.68
C MET A 94 -7.71 6.13 16.76
N VAL A 95 -8.72 6.89 17.14
CA VAL A 95 -9.76 6.45 18.07
C VAL A 95 -10.83 5.71 17.29
N MET A 96 -11.22 4.52 17.74
CA MET A 96 -12.38 3.81 17.18
C MET A 96 -13.65 4.63 17.45
N ALA A 97 -14.39 5.00 16.40
CA ALA A 97 -15.69 5.62 16.58
C ALA A 97 -16.60 4.64 17.34
N SER A 98 -17.18 5.13 18.45
CA SER A 98 -18.06 4.37 19.34
C SER A 98 -19.47 4.20 18.77
#